data_AF-A0A7Y5AIU8-F1
#
_entry.id   AF-A0A7Y5AIU8-F1
#
_cell.length_a   1.000
_cell.length_b   1.000
_cell.length_c   1.000
_cell.angle_alpha   90.00
_cell.angle_beta   90.00
_cell.angle_gamma   90.00
#
_symmetry.space_group_name_H-M   'P 1'
#
loop_
_entity.id
_entity.type
_entity.pdbx_description
1 polymer ?
#
loop_
_entity_poly.entity_id
_entity_poly.type
_entity_poly.pdbx_seq_one_letter_code
_entity_poly.pdbx_strand_id
1 'polypeptide(L)'
;MSQPDYKRLNKDDAVVLLVDHQTGLISLVQDFSPNEFKNNVLALGDLAKFFGLPTILTTSFEQGPNGPLVPELKEMFPDAPYIARPGQINAWDNEDFVKAIKATGRKQLIIAGVVTDVCVAF
;
A
#
# COMPACT_ATOMS: atom_id res chain seq x y z
N MET A 1 -37.27 -2.34 6.17
CA MET A 1 -35.88 -1.92 5.86
C MET A 1 -35.17 -3.12 5.28
N SER A 2 -34.67 -3.06 4.06
CA SER A 2 -33.82 -4.14 3.49
C SER A 2 -32.51 -4.18 4.26
N GLN A 3 -32.01 -5.38 4.60
CA GLN A 3 -30.66 -5.48 5.16
C GLN A 3 -29.65 -4.92 4.14
N PRO A 4 -28.67 -4.12 4.58
CA PRO A 4 -27.60 -3.66 3.70
C PRO A 4 -26.82 -4.86 3.16
N ASP A 5 -26.46 -4.80 1.87
CA ASP A 5 -25.65 -5.82 1.21
C ASP A 5 -24.26 -5.93 1.87
N TYR A 6 -23.90 -7.11 2.36
CA TYR A 6 -22.61 -7.33 3.03
C TYR A 6 -21.51 -7.58 2.01
N LYS A 7 -20.88 -6.48 1.57
CA LYS A 7 -19.72 -6.49 0.67
C LYS A 7 -18.45 -6.92 1.40
N ARG A 8 -18.32 -8.22 1.67
CA ARG A 8 -17.11 -8.82 2.25
C ARG A 8 -15.96 -8.91 1.25
N LEU A 9 -14.73 -8.99 1.77
CA LEU A 9 -13.56 -9.25 0.95
C LEU A 9 -13.66 -10.61 0.24
N ASN A 10 -13.22 -10.63 -1.01
CA ASN A 10 -13.08 -11.81 -1.85
C ASN A 10 -11.64 -11.85 -2.36
N LYS A 11 -10.90 -12.92 -2.01
CA LYS A 11 -9.50 -13.10 -2.43
C LYS A 11 -9.33 -13.09 -3.96
N ASP A 12 -10.37 -13.47 -4.69
CA ASP A 12 -10.37 -13.51 -6.16
C ASP A 12 -10.80 -12.18 -6.79
N ASP A 13 -11.07 -11.14 -5.98
CA ASP A 13 -11.45 -9.81 -6.47
C ASP A 13 -10.72 -8.66 -5.74
N ALA A 14 -9.71 -8.99 -4.93
CA ALA A 14 -8.95 -8.04 -4.14
C ALA A 14 -7.51 -7.84 -4.63
N VAL A 15 -7.01 -6.62 -4.48
CA VAL A 15 -5.61 -6.19 -4.68
C VAL A 15 -5.15 -5.41 -3.44
N VAL A 16 -3.89 -5.58 -3.05
CA VAL A 16 -3.27 -4.87 -1.93
C VAL A 16 -2.39 -3.72 -2.44
N LEU A 17 -2.61 -2.52 -1.91
CA LEU A 17 -1.84 -1.32 -2.23
C LEU A 17 -1.06 -0.89 -0.99
N LEU A 18 0.28 -0.93 -1.07
CA LEU A 18 1.17 -0.49 0.00
C LEU A 18 1.80 0.84 -0.40
N VAL A 19 1.29 1.91 0.21
CA VAL A 19 1.57 3.29 -0.17
C VAL A 19 2.56 3.91 0.81
N ASP A 20 3.77 4.21 0.35
CA ASP A 20 4.69 5.13 1.01
C ASP A 20 5.17 4.70 2.41
N HIS A 21 5.29 3.39 2.66
CA HIS A 21 5.97 2.83 3.83
C HIS A 21 7.50 3.03 3.75
N GLN A 22 7.92 4.29 3.73
CA GLN A 22 9.31 4.70 3.52
C GLN A 22 9.99 5.03 4.84
N THR A 23 11.30 4.78 4.94
CA THR A 23 12.04 4.91 6.21
C THR A 23 11.97 6.31 6.82
N GLY A 24 11.95 7.36 6.00
CA GLY A 24 11.80 8.74 6.46
C GLY A 24 10.38 9.04 6.92
N LEU A 25 9.36 8.63 6.14
CA LEU A 25 7.95 8.87 6.49
C LEU A 25 7.50 8.09 7.72
N ILE A 26 8.00 6.87 7.91
CA ILE A 26 7.69 6.05 9.11
C ILE A 26 8.15 6.75 10.40
N SER A 27 9.19 7.59 10.36
CA SER A 27 9.61 8.37 11.54
C SER A 27 8.55 9.39 12.00
N LEU A 28 7.61 9.76 11.12
CA LEU A 28 6.50 10.67 11.42
C LEU A 28 5.31 9.96 12.09
N VAL A 29 5.29 8.61 12.08
CA VAL A 29 4.23 7.82 12.73
C VAL A 29 4.39 7.93 14.24
N GLN A 30 3.39 8.50 14.91
CA GLN A 30 3.39 8.73 16.37
C GLN A 30 2.10 8.25 17.05
N ASP A 31 1.13 7.78 16.27
CA ASP A 31 -0.14 7.22 16.71
C ASP A 31 -0.07 5.70 17.00
N PHE A 32 1.03 5.05 16.59
CA PHE A 32 1.38 3.67 16.94
C PHE A 32 2.79 3.58 17.51
N SER A 33 3.03 2.59 18.37
CA SER A 33 4.42 2.28 18.76
C SER A 33 5.21 1.71 17.57
N PRO A 34 6.51 1.98 17.43
CA PRO A 34 7.29 1.52 16.28
C PRO A 34 7.25 -0.01 16.05
N ASN A 35 7.26 -0.78 17.14
CA ASN A 35 7.23 -2.25 17.07
C ASN A 35 5.87 -2.76 16.60
N GLU A 36 4.78 -2.19 17.12
CA GLU A 36 3.43 -2.54 16.70
C GLU A 36 3.18 -2.17 15.24
N PHE A 37 3.57 -0.94 14.85
CA PHE A 37 3.45 -0.46 13.49
C PHE A 37 4.18 -1.40 12.52
N LYS A 38 5.47 -1.69 12.78
CA LYS A 38 6.26 -2.60 11.95
C LYS A 38 5.61 -3.98 11.86
N ASN A 39 5.19 -4.56 12.99
CA ASN A 39 4.54 -5.85 13.03
C ASN A 39 3.26 -5.89 12.17
N ASN A 40 2.43 -4.85 12.25
CA ASN A 40 1.16 -4.78 11.53
C ASN A 40 1.36 -4.63 10.02
N VAL A 41 2.34 -3.84 9.58
CA VAL A 41 2.69 -3.71 8.16
C VAL A 41 3.17 -5.05 7.58
N LEU A 42 4.04 -5.75 8.31
CA LEU A 42 4.54 -7.06 7.88
C LEU A 42 3.42 -8.11 7.89
N ALA A 43 2.54 -8.09 8.88
CA ALA A 43 1.38 -8.99 8.93
C ALA A 43 0.45 -8.79 7.72
N LEU A 44 0.20 -7.54 7.29
CA LEU A 44 -0.56 -7.28 6.06
C LEU A 44 0.16 -7.83 4.82
N GLY A 45 1.48 -7.64 4.73
CA GLY A 45 2.29 -8.23 3.68
C GLY A 45 2.20 -9.77 3.65
N ASP A 46 2.30 -10.42 4.80
CA ASP A 46 2.21 -11.87 4.93
C ASP A 46 0.83 -12.39 4.51
N LEU A 47 -0.24 -11.68 4.87
CA LEU A 47 -1.60 -12.00 4.44
C LEU A 47 -1.74 -11.88 2.91
N ALA A 48 -1.24 -10.80 2.32
CA ALA A 48 -1.29 -10.59 0.87
C ALA A 48 -0.58 -11.74 0.14
N LYS A 49 0.60 -12.15 0.62
CA LYS A 49 1.37 -13.27 0.09
C LYS A 49 0.67 -14.62 0.29
N PHE A 50 0.14 -14.87 1.50
CA PHE A 50 -0.58 -16.10 1.84
C PHE A 50 -1.79 -16.34 0.94
N PHE A 51 -2.56 -15.30 0.66
CA PHE A 51 -3.73 -15.37 -0.22
C PHE A 51 -3.40 -15.24 -1.72
N GLY A 52 -2.14 -14.98 -2.08
CA GLY A 52 -1.72 -14.78 -3.47
C GLY A 52 -2.35 -13.53 -4.10
N LEU A 53 -2.61 -12.48 -3.32
CA LEU A 53 -3.23 -11.26 -3.81
C LEU A 53 -2.23 -10.47 -4.67
N PRO A 54 -2.65 -9.93 -5.82
CA PRO A 54 -1.85 -8.91 -6.51
C PRO A 54 -1.52 -7.80 -5.51
N THR A 55 -0.24 -7.41 -5.45
CA THR A 55 0.25 -6.38 -4.54
C THR A 55 0.98 -5.33 -5.36
N ILE A 56 0.72 -4.05 -5.08
CA ILE A 56 1.35 -2.91 -5.74
C ILE A 56 2.07 -2.09 -4.67
N LEU A 57 3.33 -1.79 -4.94
CA LEU A 57 4.18 -0.96 -4.09
C LEU A 57 4.31 0.42 -4.72
N THR A 58 4.19 1.47 -3.93
CA THR A 58 4.47 2.82 -4.40
C THR A 58 5.19 3.63 -3.33
N THR A 59 6.03 4.57 -3.77
CA THR A 59 6.75 5.51 -2.92
C THR A 59 6.56 6.93 -3.40
N SER A 60 6.70 7.89 -2.50
CA SER A 60 6.70 9.33 -2.78
C SER A 60 8.09 9.90 -2.55
N PHE A 61 8.69 10.46 -3.60
CA PHE A 61 9.98 11.16 -3.57
C PHE A 61 11.08 10.40 -2.81
N GLU A 62 11.27 9.12 -3.14
CA GLU A 62 12.13 8.18 -2.38
C GLU A 62 13.62 8.52 -2.36
N GLN A 63 14.10 9.32 -3.31
CA GLN A 63 15.48 9.81 -3.35
C GLN A 63 15.69 11.06 -2.48
N GLY A 64 14.62 11.57 -1.87
CA GLY A 64 14.64 12.73 -0.99
C GLY A 64 14.55 12.35 0.49
N PRO A 65 14.09 13.28 1.36
CA PRO A 65 14.01 13.06 2.80
C PRO A 65 13.00 11.97 3.20
N ASN A 66 12.07 11.60 2.32
CA ASN A 66 11.12 10.51 2.56
C ASN A 66 11.84 9.15 2.64
N GLY A 67 12.98 9.01 1.97
CA GLY A 67 13.81 7.81 1.97
C GLY A 67 13.23 6.64 1.16
N PRO A 68 13.95 5.50 1.09
CA PRO A 68 13.50 4.32 0.35
C PRO A 68 12.29 3.64 1.03
N LEU A 69 11.56 2.83 0.26
CA LEU A 69 10.63 1.84 0.83
C LEU A 69 11.38 0.92 1.79
N VAL A 70 10.73 0.50 2.88
CA VAL A 70 11.31 -0.49 3.80
C VAL A 70 11.73 -1.77 3.05
N PRO A 71 12.93 -2.30 3.30
CA PRO A 71 13.49 -3.42 2.55
C PRO A 71 12.64 -4.69 2.67
N GLU A 72 11.99 -4.92 3.81
CA GLU A 72 11.13 -6.08 4.02
C GLU A 72 10.02 -6.18 2.97
N LEU A 73 9.37 -5.06 2.60
CA LEU A 73 8.33 -5.07 1.58
C LEU A 73 8.89 -5.35 0.17
N LYS A 74 10.08 -4.84 -0.16
CA LYS A 74 10.74 -5.15 -1.44
C LYS A 74 11.14 -6.62 -1.53
N GLU A 75 11.63 -7.19 -0.44
CA GLU A 75 12.02 -8.60 -0.36
C GLU A 75 10.81 -9.55 -0.39
N MET A 76 9.69 -9.15 0.21
CA MET A 76 8.45 -9.93 0.19
C MET A 76 7.80 -9.97 -1.19
N PHE A 77 7.91 -8.88 -1.96
CA PHE A 77 7.26 -8.69 -3.25
C PHE A 77 8.24 -8.22 -4.36
N PRO A 78 9.26 -9.02 -4.70
CA PRO A 78 10.30 -8.61 -5.65
C PRO A 78 9.79 -8.37 -7.07
N ASP A 79 8.70 -9.04 -7.45
CA ASP A 79 8.09 -8.96 -8.78
C ASP A 79 6.83 -8.08 -8.84
N ALA A 80 6.43 -7.47 -7.71
CA ALA A 80 5.29 -6.58 -7.68
C ALA A 80 5.56 -5.30 -8.48
N PRO A 81 4.54 -4.71 -9.14
CA PRO A 81 4.65 -3.38 -9.69
C PRO A 81 5.14 -2.40 -8.62
N TYR A 82 6.27 -1.74 -8.90
CA TYR A 82 6.90 -0.75 -8.03
C TYR A 82 6.85 0.62 -8.72
N ILE A 83 6.02 1.52 -8.21
CA ILE A 83 5.81 2.85 -8.80
C ILE A 83 6.44 3.90 -7.89
N ALA A 84 7.65 4.37 -8.24
CA ALA A 84 8.29 5.48 -7.56
C ALA A 84 7.77 6.82 -8.10
N ARG A 85 6.94 7.52 -7.32
CA ARG A 85 6.34 8.80 -7.72
C ARG A 85 7.36 9.92 -7.46
N PRO A 86 7.72 10.74 -8.48
CA PRO A 86 8.71 11.80 -8.32
C PRO A 86 8.25 12.97 -7.44
N GLY A 87 6.93 13.10 -7.19
CA GLY A 87 6.39 14.15 -6.33
C GLY A 87 4.88 14.22 -6.21
N GLN A 88 4.11 13.36 -6.91
CA GLN A 88 2.67 13.27 -6.72
C GLN A 88 2.35 12.77 -5.31
N ILE A 89 1.67 13.62 -4.54
CA ILE A 89 1.23 13.30 -3.19
C ILE A 89 0.15 12.21 -3.26
N ASN A 90 -0.96 12.47 -3.95
CA ASN A 90 -1.97 11.46 -4.23
C ASN A 90 -1.40 10.43 -5.22
N ALA A 91 -1.37 9.16 -4.83
CA ALA A 91 -0.95 8.08 -5.72
C ALA A 91 -1.88 7.92 -6.94
N TRP A 92 -3.16 8.27 -6.79
CA TRP A 92 -4.16 8.21 -7.86
C TRP A 92 -3.93 9.23 -8.98
N ASP A 93 -3.18 10.31 -8.72
CA ASP A 93 -2.77 11.28 -9.74
C ASP A 93 -1.63 10.75 -10.63
N ASN A 94 -1.02 9.62 -10.26
CA ASN A 94 -0.01 8.95 -11.08
C ASN A 94 -0.68 7.92 -12.00
N GLU A 95 -0.59 8.14 -13.32
CA GLU A 95 -1.23 7.26 -14.30
C GLU A 95 -0.71 5.82 -14.23
N ASP A 96 0.57 5.62 -13.95
CA ASP A 96 1.18 4.28 -13.93
C ASP A 96 0.68 3.47 -12.73
N PHE A 97 0.47 4.14 -11.59
CA PHE A 97 -0.18 3.53 -10.42
C PHE A 97 -1.62 3.09 -10.75
N VAL A 98 -2.43 3.98 -11.33
CA VAL A 98 -3.81 3.66 -11.71
C VAL A 98 -3.86 2.57 -12.79
N LYS A 99 -2.94 2.59 -13.76
CA LYS A 99 -2.81 1.55 -14.80
C LYS A 99 -2.45 0.21 -14.18
N ALA A 100 -1.51 0.16 -13.24
CA ALA A 100 -1.13 -1.06 -12.53
C ALA A 100 -2.31 -1.67 -11.77
N ILE A 101 -3.10 -0.84 -11.08
CA ILE A 101 -4.32 -1.30 -10.39
C ILE A 101 -5.33 -1.87 -11.39
N LYS A 102 -5.63 -1.13 -12.46
CA LYS A 102 -6.59 -1.57 -13.48
C LYS A 102 -6.15 -2.86 -14.17
N ALA A 103 -4.85 -3.05 -14.38
CA ALA A 103 -4.29 -4.26 -14.98
C ALA A 103 -4.54 -5.51 -14.12
N THR A 104 -4.75 -5.37 -12.81
CA THR A 104 -5.11 -6.50 -11.95
C THR A 104 -6.52 -7.05 -12.21
N GLY A 105 -7.41 -6.23 -12.79
CA GLY A 105 -8.83 -6.57 -12.99
C GLY A 105 -9.65 -6.69 -11.69
N ARG A 106 -9.06 -6.38 -10.52
CA ARG A 106 -9.68 -6.49 -9.20
C ARG A 106 -10.54 -5.27 -8.89
N LYS A 107 -11.67 -5.47 -8.21
CA LYS A 107 -12.58 -4.38 -7.81
C LYS A 107 -12.41 -3.92 -6.38
N GLN A 108 -11.86 -4.77 -5.51
CA GLN A 108 -11.68 -4.48 -4.09
C GLN A 108 -10.24 -4.03 -3.84
N LEU A 109 -10.07 -2.83 -3.29
CA LEU A 109 -8.75 -2.28 -2.96
C LEU A 109 -8.55 -2.38 -1.45
N ILE A 110 -7.53 -3.11 -1.03
CA ILE A 110 -7.05 -3.13 0.35
C ILE A 110 -5.85 -2.19 0.40
N ILE A 111 -5.95 -1.10 1.17
CA ILE A 111 -4.97 -0.02 1.14
C ILE A 111 -4.38 0.18 2.54
N ALA A 112 -3.07 0.32 2.62
CA ALA A 112 -2.35 0.76 3.80
C ALA A 112 -1.18 1.65 3.40
N GLY A 113 -0.82 2.61 4.25
CA GLY A 113 0.26 3.54 3.94
C GLY A 113 0.51 4.60 5.00
N VAL A 114 1.48 5.46 4.72
CA VAL A 114 1.91 6.57 5.60
C VAL A 114 2.04 7.86 4.78
N VAL A 115 1.52 9.02 5.22
CA VAL A 115 0.63 9.23 6.38
C VAL A 115 -0.84 9.00 6.01
N THR A 116 -1.65 8.58 6.98
CA THR A 116 -3.04 8.13 6.74
C THR A 116 -3.93 9.24 6.18
N ASP A 117 -3.77 10.46 6.66
CA ASP A 117 -4.58 11.64 6.30
C ASP A 117 -4.28 12.20 4.90
N VAL A 118 -3.21 11.72 4.25
CA VAL A 118 -2.79 12.21 2.93
C VAL A 118 -2.61 11.07 1.94
N CYS A 119 -1.59 10.22 2.13
CA CYS A 119 -1.21 9.22 1.13
C CYS A 119 -2.21 8.06 1.05
N VAL A 120 -3.01 7.86 2.10
CA VAL A 120 -4.07 6.82 2.14
C VAL A 120 -5.46 7.40 1.86
N ALA A 121 -5.75 8.60 2.37
CA ALA A 121 -7.08 9.20 2.26
C ALA A 121 -7.40 9.79 0.88
N PHE A 122 -6.39 10.27 0.14
CA PHE A 122 -6.54 10.84 -1.19
C PHE A 122 -6.64 9.77 -2.28
#